data_AF-A0A090VZU5-F1
#
_entry.id   AF-A0A090VZU5-F1
#
_cell.length_a   1.000
_cell.length_b   1.000
_cell.length_c   1.000
_cell.angle_alpha   90.00
_cell.angle_beta   90.00
_cell.angle_gamma   90.00
#
_symmetry.space_group_name_H-M   'P 1'
#
loop_
_entity.id
_entity.type
_entity.pdbx_description
1 polymer ?
#
loop_
_entity_poly.entity_id
_entity_poly.type
_entity_poly.pdbx_seq_one_letter_code
_entity_poly.pdbx_strand_id
1 'polypeptide(L)' 'MFTETNVMSTNKHAIIRYQTLDKCFRNTGKRYYIEDLLEACNTAIFEFDPNSEGIKKDNFTTILGLWNPHKASQFL' A
#
# COMPACT_ATOMS: atom_id res chain seq x y z
N MET A 1 23.82 6.60 -8.52
CA MET A 1 22.79 5.53 -8.44
C MET A 1 21.94 5.79 -7.21
N PHE A 2 20.92 6.63 -7.34
CA PHE A 2 19.77 6.64 -6.45
C PHE A 2 18.60 6.62 -7.40
N THR A 3 17.95 5.47 -7.54
CA THR A 3 16.74 5.40 -8.35
C THR A 3 15.74 6.35 -7.70
N GLU A 4 15.44 7.42 -8.41
CA GLU A 4 14.27 8.26 -8.21
C GLU A 4 13.06 7.33 -8.29
N THR A 5 12.75 6.72 -7.15
CA THR A 5 11.65 5.78 -7.05
C THR A 5 10.45 6.69 -6.96
N ASN A 6 9.72 6.77 -8.08
CA ASN A 6 8.42 7.42 -8.22
C ASN A 6 7.39 6.67 -7.35
N VAL A 7 7.64 6.57 -6.05
CA VAL A 7 6.81 5.81 -5.09
C VAL A 7 5.48 6.52 -4.88
N MET A 8 5.51 7.84 -5.09
CA MET A 8 4.32 8.68 -5.16
C MET A 8 4.40 9.53 -6.41
N SER A 9 3.76 9.10 -7.50
CA SER A 9 3.05 9.98 -8.46
C SER A 9 2.44 9.22 -9.65
N THR A 10 1.63 8.22 -9.37
CA THR A 10 0.44 7.96 -10.19
C THR A 10 -0.74 8.23 -9.28
N ASN A 11 -1.31 9.44 -9.34
CA ASN A 11 -2.34 9.92 -8.42
C ASN A 11 -3.48 8.89 -8.22
N LYS A 12 -3.81 8.15 -9.27
CA LYS A 12 -4.75 7.01 -9.26
C LYS A 12 -4.30 5.84 -8.39
N HIS A 13 -3.04 5.39 -8.50
CA HIS A 13 -2.50 4.31 -7.68
C HIS A 13 -2.42 4.69 -6.20
N ALA A 14 -2.11 5.95 -5.89
CA ALA A 14 -2.15 6.45 -4.51
C ALA A 14 -3.57 6.38 -3.93
N ILE A 15 -4.59 6.82 -4.69
CA ILE A 15 -6.00 6.75 -4.27
C ILE A 15 -6.44 5.30 -4.04
N ILE A 16 -6.10 4.39 -4.96
CA ILE A 16 -6.46 2.96 -4.85
C ILE A 16 -5.84 2.35 -3.59
N ARG A 17 -4.55 2.61 -3.33
CA ARG A 17 -3.87 2.14 -2.10
C ARG A 17 -4.58 2.63 -0.85
N TYR A 18 -4.91 3.93 -0.78
CA TYR A 18 -5.60 4.48 0.38
C TYR A 18 -7.01 3.93 0.56
N GLN A 19 -7.79 3.75 -0.52
CA GLN A 19 -9.11 3.13 -0.42
C GLN A 19 -9.04 1.68 0.01
N THR A 20 -8.08 0.91 -0.49
CA THR A 20 -7.89 -0.48 -0.10
C THR A 20 -7.49 -0.57 1.37
N LEU A 21 -6.53 0.25 1.79
CA LEU A 21 -6.12 0.34 3.20
C LEU A 21 -7.28 0.73 4.11
N ASP A 22 -8.07 1.73 3.74
CA ASP A 22 -9.27 2.15 4.49
C ASP A 22 -10.25 0.98 4.66
N LYS A 23 -10.53 0.24 3.59
CA LYS A 23 -11.40 -0.95 3.64
C LYS A 23 -10.85 -2.03 4.57
N CYS A 24 -9.55 -2.32 4.49
CA CYS A 24 -8.90 -3.29 5.36
C CYS A 24 -8.97 -2.86 6.84
N PHE A 25 -8.69 -1.60 7.13
CA PHE A 25 -8.74 -1.08 8.51
C PHE A 25 -10.15 -0.93 9.07
N ARG A 26 -11.14 -0.71 8.21
CA ARG A 26 -12.54 -0.67 8.62
C ARG A 26 -13.04 -2.03 9.13
N ASN A 27 -12.40 -3.12 8.70
CA ASN A 27 -12.70 -4.46 9.18
C ASN A 27 -11.85 -4.81 10.42
N THR A 28 -12.15 -4.17 11.55
CA THR A 28 -11.43 -4.36 12.83
C THR A 28 -11.58 -5.77 13.42
N GLY A 29 -12.51 -6.58 12.91
CA GLY A 29 -12.72 -7.97 13.31
C GLY A 29 -11.66 -8.95 12.78
N LYS A 30 -10.84 -8.54 11.81
CA LYS A 30 -9.70 -9.32 11.30
C LYS A 30 -8.39 -8.60 11.61
N ARG A 31 -7.40 -9.36 12.09
CA ARG A 31 -6.02 -8.88 12.17
C ARG A 31 -5.43 -9.01 10.77
N TYR A 32 -5.09 -7.87 10.16
CA TYR A 32 -4.35 -7.83 8.90
C TYR A 32 -2.87 -7.65 9.21
N TYR A 33 -2.04 -8.52 8.65
CA TYR A 33 -0.59 -8.32 8.67
C TYR A 33 -0.20 -7.39 7.51
N ILE A 34 1.02 -6.85 7.57
CA ILE A 34 1.53 -6.00 6.49
C ILE A 34 1.52 -6.71 5.13
N GLU A 35 1.62 -8.04 5.14
CA GLU A 35 1.58 -8.90 3.96
C GLU A 35 0.16 -9.00 3.38
N ASP A 36 -0.86 -9.13 4.23
CA ASP A 36 -2.26 -9.08 3.78
C ASP A 36 -2.62 -7.71 3.18
N LEU A 37 -2.14 -6.62 3.81
CA LEU A 37 -2.38 -5.26 3.32
C LEU A 37 -1.67 -5.02 1.97
N LEU A 38 -0.47 -5.57 1.82
CA LEU A 38 0.30 -5.52 0.59
C LEU A 38 -0.41 -6.26 -0.53
N GLU A 39 -0.84 -7.49 -0.26
CA GLU A 39 -1.54 -8.33 -1.23
C GLU A 39 -2.86 -7.68 -1.65
N ALA A 40 -3.65 -7.17 -0.70
CA ALA A 40 -4.88 -6.45 -1.00
C ALA A 40 -4.62 -5.22 -1.90
N CYS A 41 -3.57 -4.44 -1.63
CA CYS A 41 -3.20 -3.30 -2.48
C CYS A 41 -2.76 -3.75 -3.87
N ASN A 42 -1.99 -4.83 -3.96
CA ASN A 42 -1.55 -5.40 -5.24
C ASN A 42 -2.73 -5.87 -6.06
N THR A 43 -3.65 -6.64 -5.48
CA THR A 43 -4.88 -7.07 -6.14
C THR A 43 -5.66 -5.87 -6.68
N ALA A 44 -5.89 -4.84 -5.86
CA ALA A 44 -6.62 -3.65 -6.30
C ALA A 44 -5.89 -2.87 -7.41
N ILE A 45 -4.56 -2.86 -7.39
CA ILE A 45 -3.75 -2.26 -8.46
C ILE A 45 -3.85 -3.10 -9.73
N PHE A 46 -3.70 -4.42 -9.66
CA PHE A 46 -3.83 -5.31 -10.82
C PHE A 46 -5.23 -5.29 -11.44
N GLU A 47 -6.27 -5.13 -10.63
CA GLU A 47 -7.65 -4.94 -11.12
C GLU A 47 -7.81 -3.65 -11.93
N PHE A 48 -7.09 -2.58 -11.55
CA PHE A 48 -7.14 -1.29 -12.25
C PHE A 48 -6.12 -1.17 -13.39
N ASP A 49 -4.94 -1.76 -13.22
CA ASP A 49 -3.82 -1.72 -14.13
C ASP A 49 -3.14 -3.11 -14.13
N PRO A 50 -3.59 -4.04 -14.98
CA PRO A 50 -3.07 -5.41 -15.01
C PRO A 50 -1.62 -5.50 -15.54
N ASN A 51 -1.10 -4.42 -16.12
CA ASN A 51 0.30 -4.33 -16.56
C ASN A 51 1.23 -3.75 -15.47
N SER A 52 0.69 -3.39 -14.31
CA SER A 52 1.47 -2.82 -13.22
C SER A 52 2.34 -3.88 -12.55
N GLU A 53 3.55 -3.53 -12.13
CA GLU A 53 4.44 -4.44 -11.39
C GLU A 53 4.05 -4.62 -9.91
N GLY A 54 2.93 -4.04 -9.48
CA GLY A 54 2.49 -4.05 -8.09
C GLY A 54 3.43 -3.28 -7.16
N ILE A 55 3.33 -3.57 -5.86
CA ILE A 55 4.08 -2.98 -4.78
C ILE A 55 4.83 -4.10 -4.06
N LYS A 56 6.10 -3.85 -3.76
CA LYS A 56 6.91 -4.73 -2.91
C LYS A 56 6.78 -4.32 -1.44
N LYS A 57 6.94 -5.27 -0.52
CA LYS A 57 6.90 -5.05 0.95
C LYS A 57 7.80 -3.91 1.41
N ASP A 58 9.01 -3.84 0.86
CA ASP A 58 10.01 -2.80 1.16
C ASP A 58 9.51 -1.40 0.76
N ASN A 59 8.97 -1.27 -0.45
CA ASN A 59 8.37 -0.03 -0.92
C ASN A 59 7.09 0.32 -0.13
N PHE A 60 6.31 -0.68 0.28
CA PHE A 60 5.05 -0.50 1.00
C PHE A 60 5.25 0.05 2.41
N THR A 61 6.27 -0.40 3.14
CA THR A 61 6.59 0.18 4.45
C THR A 61 7.01 1.65 4.32
N THR A 62 7.76 2.00 3.27
CA THR A 62 8.08 3.40 2.96
C THR A 62 6.82 4.21 2.63
N ILE A 63 5.89 3.68 1.84
CA ILE A 63 4.61 4.34 1.51
C ILE A 63 3.78 4.57 2.78
N LEU A 64 3.70 3.58 3.67
CA LEU A 64 2.98 3.72 4.93
C LEU A 64 3.62 4.76 5.84
N GLY A 65 4.95 4.78 5.93
CA GLY A 65 5.68 5.79 6.70
C GLY A 65 5.49 7.21 6.18
N LEU A 66 5.41 7.38 4.85
CA LEU A 66 5.13 8.66 4.21
C LEU A 66 3.67 9.09 4.34
N TRP A 67 2.73 8.14 4.38
CA TRP A 67 1.31 8.43 4.52
C TRP A 67 0.89 8.71 5.96
N ASN A 68 1.31 7.87 6.90
CA ASN A 68 0.96 8.02 8.31
C ASN A 68 1.98 7.31 9.23
N PRO A 69 2.93 8.06 9.82
CA PRO A 69 3.99 7.47 10.65
C PRO A 69 3.45 6.78 11.90
N HIS A 70 2.37 7.27 12.51
CA HIS A 70 1.77 6.65 13.69
C HIS A 70 1.16 5.27 13.42
N LYS A 71 0.66 5.07 12.19
CA LYS A 71 0.10 3.79 11.77
C LYS A 71 1.17 2.83 11.28
N ALA A 72 2.32 3.30 10.78
CA ALA A 72 3.44 2.42 10.42
C ALA A 72 3.98 1.68 11.65
N SER A 73 4.06 2.34 12.81
CA SER A 73 4.51 1.74 14.08
C SER A 73 3.61 0.64 14.64
N GLN A 74 2.38 0.48 14.14
CA GLN A 74 1.48 -0.58 14.60
C GLN A 74 1.73 -1.92 13.86
N PHE A 75 2.52 -1.89 12.78
CA PHE A 75 2.80 -3.03 11.91
C PHE A 75 4.30 -3.39 11.83
N LEU A 76 5.16 -2.61 12.50
CA LEU A 76 6.57 -2.88 12.77
C LEU A 76 6.71 -3.50 14.15
#